data_AF-A0A0N8PR21-F1
#
_entry.id   AF-A0A0N8PR21-F1
#
_cell.length_a   1.000
_cell.length_b   1.000
_cell.length_c   1.000
_cell.angle_alpha   90.00
_cell.angle_beta   90.00
_cell.angle_gamma   90.00
#
_symmetry.space_group_name_H-M   'P 1'
#
loop_
_entity.id
_entity.type
_entity.pdbx_description
1 polymer ?
#
loop_
_entity_poly.entity_id
_entity_poly.type
_entity_poly.pdbx_seq_one_letter_code
_entity_poly.pdbx_strand_id
1 'polypeptide(L)'
;GGDTMLAFNQRAADAVADLLARHAGQAIAAVAHGGTIAGVLAHIAPGQAGKRATLRLRNCAISTVQWEEDGAARLLSFNDTAHLR
;
A
#
# COMPACT_ATOMS: atom_id res chain seq x y z
N GLY A 1 -14.25 4.02 19.20
CA GLY A 1 -13.99 4.30 17.77
C GLY A 1 -14.45 3.11 16.97
N GLY A 2 -15.48 3.27 16.13
CA GLY A 2 -16.20 2.19 15.45
C GLY A 2 -16.03 2.22 13.93
N ASP A 3 -14.79 2.29 13.45
CA ASP A 3 -14.52 2.18 12.02
C ASP A 3 -14.60 0.71 11.57
N THR A 4 -15.28 0.47 10.46
CA THR A 4 -15.22 -0.85 9.83
C THR A 4 -13.89 -1.00 9.10
N MET A 5 -13.41 -2.25 8.97
CA MET A 5 -12.16 -2.51 8.26
C MET A 5 -12.23 -2.11 6.78
N LEU A 6 -13.42 -2.19 6.19
CA LEU A 6 -13.69 -1.71 4.84
C LEU A 6 -13.52 -0.20 4.73
N ALA A 7 -14.15 0.56 5.64
CA ALA A 7 -14.04 2.02 5.66
C ALA A 7 -12.58 2.47 5.86
N PHE A 8 -11.85 1.79 6.73
CA PHE A 8 -10.41 2.04 6.93
C PHE A 8 -9.61 1.79 5.64
N ASN A 9 -9.80 0.65 4.98
CA ASN A 9 -9.08 0.33 3.75
C ASN A 9 -9.40 1.31 2.61
N GLN A 10 -10.66 1.73 2.49
CA GLN A 10 -11.08 2.70 1.48
C GLN A 10 -10.33 4.03 1.67
N ARG A 11 -10.31 4.57 2.89
CA ARG A 11 -9.56 5.82 3.16
C ARG A 11 -8.06 5.70 2.87
N ALA A 12 -7.47 4.55 3.16
CA ALA A 12 -6.07 4.32 2.85
C ALA A 12 -5.82 4.31 1.33
N ALA A 13 -6.75 3.73 0.55
CA ALA A 13 -6.69 3.74 -0.91
C ALA A 13 -6.90 5.15 -1.48
N ASP A 14 -7.89 5.89 -1.00
CA ASP A 14 -8.18 7.27 -1.41
C ASP A 14 -6.96 8.18 -1.18
N ALA A 15 -6.30 8.05 -0.02
CA ALA A 15 -5.09 8.80 0.30
C ALA A 15 -3.93 8.50 -0.68
N VAL A 16 -3.83 7.27 -1.17
CA VAL A 16 -2.83 6.89 -2.17
C VAL A 16 -3.21 7.45 -3.55
N ALA A 17 -4.47 7.39 -3.95
CA ALA A 17 -4.94 7.99 -5.19
C ALA A 17 -4.64 9.50 -5.23
N ASP A 18 -4.89 10.21 -4.13
CA ASP A 18 -4.56 11.63 -4.00
C ASP A 18 -3.05 11.91 -4.11
N LEU A 19 -2.21 11.03 -3.55
CA LEU A 19 -0.75 11.14 -3.66
C LEU A 19 -0.29 10.91 -5.10
N LEU A 20 -0.81 9.89 -5.79
CA LEU A 20 -0.46 9.61 -7.18
C LEU A 20 -0.86 10.75 -8.11
N ALA A 21 -2.06 11.32 -7.92
CA ALA A 21 -2.52 12.46 -8.71
C ALA A 21 -1.64 13.70 -8.53
N ARG A 22 -1.17 13.97 -7.29
CA ARG A 22 -0.30 15.12 -6.99
C ARG A 22 1.15 14.95 -7.43
N HIS A 23 1.61 13.72 -7.60
CA HIS A 23 3.00 13.37 -7.87
C HIS A 23 3.15 12.52 -9.14
N ALA A 24 2.35 12.80 -10.18
CA ALA A 24 2.41 12.10 -11.45
C ALA A 24 3.83 12.12 -12.05
N GLY A 25 4.32 10.95 -12.46
CA GLY A 25 5.66 10.77 -13.02
C GLY A 25 6.82 10.86 -12.00
N GLN A 26 6.52 10.99 -10.71
CA GLN A 26 7.54 11.07 -9.64
C GLN A 26 7.56 9.78 -8.81
N ALA A 27 8.72 9.50 -8.21
CA ALA A 27 8.82 8.51 -7.14
C ALA A 27 8.49 9.17 -5.79
N ILE A 28 7.59 8.56 -5.02
CA ILE A 28 7.19 9.01 -3.68
C ILE A 28 7.55 7.98 -2.63
N ALA A 29 7.93 8.43 -1.43
CA ALA A 29 8.09 7.59 -0.26
C ALA A 29 6.98 7.89 0.75
N ALA A 30 6.21 6.87 1.13
CA ALA A 30 5.16 6.97 2.14
C ALA A 30 5.54 6.13 3.36
N VAL A 31 5.60 6.76 4.55
CA VAL A 31 5.91 6.09 5.81
C VAL A 31 4.62 5.95 6.61
N ALA A 32 4.26 4.71 6.95
CA ALA A 32 3.02 4.40 7.65
C ALA A 32 3.15 3.13 8.50
N HIS A 33 2.08 2.79 9.22
CA HIS A 33 1.99 1.56 10.00
C HIS A 33 1.58 0.36 9.14
N GLY A 34 1.93 -0.85 9.60
CA GLY A 34 1.62 -2.08 8.89
C GLY A 34 0.14 -2.26 8.54
N GLY A 35 -0.77 -1.81 9.41
CA GLY A 35 -2.22 -1.88 9.14
C GLY A 35 -2.66 -1.03 7.93
N THR A 36 -2.09 0.16 7.78
CA THR A 36 -2.34 1.07 6.66
C THR A 36 -1.72 0.54 5.38
N ILE A 37 -0.44 0.13 5.45
CA ILE A 37 0.28 -0.42 4.29
C ILE A 37 -0.44 -1.68 3.80
N ALA A 38 -0.86 -2.58 4.70
CA ALA A 38 -1.64 -3.77 4.33
C ALA A 38 -3.00 -3.41 3.70
N GLY A 39 -3.65 -2.33 4.15
CA GLY A 39 -4.88 -1.82 3.55
C GLY A 39 -4.68 -1.36 2.11
N VAL A 40 -3.63 -0.57 1.86
CA VAL A 40 -3.23 -0.11 0.52
C VAL A 40 -2.88 -1.30 -0.37
N LEU A 41 -2.00 -2.19 0.09
CA LEU A 41 -1.54 -3.35 -0.69
C LEU A 41 -2.68 -4.31 -1.05
N ALA A 42 -3.67 -4.46 -0.17
CA ALA A 42 -4.86 -5.28 -0.45
C ALA A 42 -5.80 -4.64 -1.47
N HIS A 43 -5.80 -3.31 -1.59
CA HIS A 43 -6.61 -2.58 -2.56
C HIS A 43 -6.02 -2.64 -3.97
N ILE A 44 -4.69 -2.55 -4.09
CA ILE A 44 -4.00 -2.55 -5.39
C ILE A 44 -3.83 -3.94 -6.01
N ALA A 45 -4.10 -5.01 -5.27
CA ALA A 45 -3.97 -6.39 -5.73
C ALA A 45 -5.33 -6.94 -6.16
N PRO A 46 -5.65 -7.00 -7.48
CA PRO A 46 -6.95 -7.44 -7.96
C PRO A 46 -7.26 -8.86 -7.47
N GLY A 47 -8.47 -9.08 -6.95
CA GLY A 47 -8.91 -10.39 -6.43
C GLY A 47 -8.30 -10.77 -5.08
N GLN A 48 -7.57 -9.88 -4.40
CA GLN A 48 -6.90 -10.16 -3.13
C GLN A 48 -7.37 -9.27 -1.96
N ALA A 49 -8.50 -8.57 -2.12
CA ALA A 49 -9.05 -7.68 -1.08
C ALA A 49 -9.24 -8.38 0.29
N GLY A 50 -9.52 -9.69 0.30
CA GLY A 50 -9.62 -10.51 1.52
C GLY A 50 -8.28 -10.92 2.15
N LYS A 51 -7.15 -10.71 1.46
CA LYS A 51 -5.82 -11.17 1.88
C LYS A 51 -5.04 -10.15 2.70
N ARG A 52 -5.63 -9.00 3.07
CA ARG A 52 -5.02 -8.06 4.04
C ARG A 52 -4.49 -8.78 5.28
N ALA A 53 -5.29 -9.69 5.83
CA ALA A 53 -4.94 -10.45 7.03
C ALA A 53 -3.79 -11.44 6.83
N THR A 54 -3.39 -11.75 5.59
CA THR A 54 -2.23 -12.62 5.31
C THR A 54 -0.94 -11.81 5.11
N LEU A 55 -1.04 -10.49 4.95
CA LEU A 55 0.15 -9.63 4.82
C LEU A 55 0.82 -9.49 6.19
N ARG A 56 2.07 -9.96 6.29
CA ARG A 56 2.93 -9.82 7.46
C ARG A 56 4.03 -8.82 7.13
N LEU A 57 3.94 -7.63 7.70
CA LEU A 57 4.92 -6.57 7.50
C LEU A 57 5.88 -6.49 8.69
N ARG A 58 7.17 -6.34 8.39
CA ARG A 58 8.23 -6.12 9.37
C ARG A 58 8.44 -4.61 9.55
N ASN A 59 8.94 -4.24 10.72
CA ASN A 59 9.30 -2.84 11.00
C ASN A 59 10.42 -2.39 10.06
N CYS A 60 10.33 -1.14 9.61
CA CYS A 60 11.25 -0.52 8.66
C CYS A 60 11.37 -1.25 7.32
N ALA A 61 10.49 -2.19 7.01
CA ALA A 61 10.52 -2.89 5.74
C ALA A 61 10.01 -1.99 4.61
N ILE A 62 10.64 -2.10 3.45
CA ILE A 62 10.31 -1.33 2.26
C ILE A 62 9.48 -2.22 1.32
N SER A 63 8.36 -1.70 0.84
CA SER A 63 7.60 -2.31 -0.26
C SER A 63 7.50 -1.30 -1.38
N THR A 64 7.89 -1.69 -2.58
CA THR A 64 7.87 -0.83 -3.76
C THR A 64 6.76 -1.26 -4.69
N VAL A 65 5.90 -0.33 -5.06
CA VAL A 65 4.81 -0.52 -6.01
C VAL A 65 5.00 0.46 -7.15
N GLN A 66 4.80 -0.03 -8.37
CA GLN A 66 4.72 0.78 -9.58
C GLN A 66 3.25 0.92 -9.97
N TRP A 67 2.80 2.15 -10.19
CA TRP A 67 1.50 2.45 -10.76
C TRP A 67 1.66 2.88 -12.21
N GLU A 68 0.84 2.31 -13.07
CA GLU A 68 0.71 2.67 -14.48
C GLU A 68 -0.34 3.78 -14.64
N GLU A 69 -0.32 4.49 -15.77
CA GLU A 69 -1.24 5.60 -16.04
C GLU A 69 -2.72 5.17 -16.11
N ASP A 70 -2.98 3.91 -16.44
CA ASP A 70 -4.32 3.32 -16.49
C ASP A 70 -4.85 2.89 -15.10
N GLY A 71 -4.07 3.13 -14.04
CA GLY A 71 -4.40 2.77 -12.66
C GLY A 71 -4.03 1.33 -12.29
N ALA A 72 -3.47 0.54 -13.21
CA ALA A 72 -2.91 -0.75 -12.87
C ALA A 72 -1.71 -0.57 -11.92
N ALA A 73 -1.57 -1.50 -10.97
CA ALA A 73 -0.50 -1.47 -9.99
C ALA A 73 0.26 -2.80 -10.00
N ARG A 74 1.59 -2.72 -9.92
CA ARG A 74 2.49 -3.87 -9.84
C ARG A 74 3.38 -3.76 -8.62
N LEU A 75 3.34 -4.78 -7.77
CA LEU A 75 4.24 -4.91 -6.62
C LEU A 75 5.62 -5.36 -7.11
N LEU A 76 6.63 -4.50 -6.99
CA LEU A 76 8.01 -4.78 -7.41
C LEU A 76 8.82 -5.46 -6.30
N SER A 77 8.62 -5.02 -5.06
CA SER A 77 9.22 -5.62 -3.88
C SER A 77 8.25 -5.58 -2.71
N PHE A 78 8.35 -6.58 -1.83
CA PHE A 78 7.51 -6.68 -0.65
C PHE A 78 8.36 -6.94 0.58
N ASN A 79 8.17 -6.12 1.61
CA ASN A 79 8.71 -6.35 2.94
C ASN A 79 10.24 -6.51 2.98
N ASP A 80 10.96 -5.75 2.15
CA ASP A 80 12.41 -5.78 2.06
C ASP A 80 13.05 -5.13 3.29
N THR A 81 13.91 -5.87 3.98
CA THR A 81 14.67 -5.41 5.14
C THR A 81 16.18 -5.60 4.97
N ALA A 82 16.69 -5.76 3.74
CA ALA A 82 18.10 -6.04 3.50
C ALA A 82 19.04 -4.97 4.10
N HIS A 83 18.54 -3.76 4.32
CA HIS A 83 19.25 -2.64 4.92
C HIS A 83 19.35 -2.69 6.45
N LEU A 84 18.53 -3.50 7.14
CA LEU A 84 18.50 -3.61 8.61
C LEU A 84 19.53 -4.63 9.15
N ARG A 85 20.72 -4.69 8.56
CA ARG A 85 21.77 -5.63 8.99
C ARG A 85 22.08 -5.49 10.48
#